data_AF-A0A0N0LHX2-F1
#
_entry.id   AF-A0A0N0LHX2-F1
#
_cell.length_a   1.000
_cell.length_b   1.000
_cell.length_c   1.000
_cell.angle_alpha   90.00
_cell.angle_beta   90.00
_cell.angle_gamma   90.00
#
_symmetry.space_group_name_H-M   'P 1'
#
loop_
_entity.id
_entity.type
_entity.pdbx_description
1 polymer ?
#
loop_
_entity_poly.entity_id
_entity_poly.type
_entity_poly.pdbx_seq_one_letter_code
_entity_poly.pdbx_strand_id
1 'polypeptide(L)'
;MFEQLFQFPAIVLVPITWAILSIVYFSIQKRNILTNYKQSDSKEITNISGSIVTKSGMLRQRFEWCTFDILVNQNSVFLFPKSFYFIPSRPINLVYSTANSKYTQQTRKPKQVREFNIGKDNVEIIFMRDYLMSQTSKLYLKNLTQDQIKLLDSILNKRINDQNL
;
A
#
# COMPACT_ATOMS: atom_id res chain seq x y z
N MET A 1 42.40 5.12 -22.99
CA MET A 1 42.66 4.84 -21.55
C MET A 1 41.90 5.78 -20.61
N PHE A 2 41.49 6.99 -21.04
CA PHE A 2 40.74 7.94 -20.19
C PHE A 2 39.23 7.69 -20.07
N GLU A 3 38.60 6.94 -20.98
CA GLU A 3 37.15 6.68 -20.91
C GLU A 3 36.74 5.70 -19.78
N GLN A 4 37.63 4.80 -19.37
CA GLN A 4 37.34 3.85 -18.30
C GLN A 4 37.30 4.51 -16.91
N LEU A 5 38.02 5.62 -16.70
CA LEU A 5 38.08 6.34 -15.42
C LEU A 5 36.80 7.12 -15.09
N PHE A 6 36.00 7.50 -16.10
CA PHE A 6 34.73 8.22 -15.91
C PHE A 6 33.50 7.31 -15.82
N GLN A 7 33.56 6.08 -16.36
CA GLN A 7 32.42 5.17 -16.36
C GLN A 7 32.11 4.58 -14.98
N PHE A 8 33.12 4.18 -14.21
CA PHE A 8 32.92 3.58 -12.88
C PHE A 8 32.22 4.49 -11.85
N PRO A 9 32.61 5.77 -11.66
CA PRO A 9 31.91 6.63 -10.70
C PRO A 9 30.48 6.92 -11.13
N ALA A 10 30.21 7.12 -12.42
CA ALA A 10 28.87 7.41 -12.91
C ALA A 10 27.89 6.24 -12.73
N ILE A 11 28.34 5.00 -12.97
CA ILE A 11 27.52 3.79 -12.81
C ILE A 11 27.08 3.56 -11.36
N VAL A 12 27.86 4.05 -10.38
CA VAL A 12 27.54 3.91 -8.95
C VAL A 12 26.83 5.14 -8.37
N LEU A 13 27.23 6.36 -8.78
CA LEU A 13 26.62 7.61 -8.27
C LEU A 13 25.19 7.80 -8.76
N VAL A 14 24.87 7.45 -10.01
CA VAL A 14 23.53 7.59 -10.57
C VAL A 14 22.47 6.77 -9.81
N PRO A 15 22.65 5.46 -9.54
CA PRO A 15 21.65 4.71 -8.78
C PRO A 15 21.54 5.16 -7.31
N ILE A 16 22.64 5.60 -6.69
CA ILE A 16 22.63 6.12 -5.32
C ILE A 16 21.83 7.43 -5.25
N THR A 17 22.12 8.39 -6.13
CA THR A 17 21.39 9.66 -6.18
C THR A 17 19.92 9.46 -6.50
N TRP A 18 19.58 8.54 -7.43
CA TRP A 18 18.20 8.16 -7.71
C TRP A 18 17.48 7.56 -6.50
N ALA A 19 18.14 6.69 -5.74
CA ALA A 19 17.58 6.09 -4.53
C ALA A 19 17.28 7.16 -3.46
N ILE A 20 18.22 8.09 -3.23
CA ILE A 20 18.04 9.19 -2.27
C ILE A 20 16.87 10.08 -2.68
N LEU A 21 16.81 10.51 -3.95
CA LEU A 21 15.71 11.32 -4.47
C LEU A 21 14.35 10.62 -4.31
N SER A 22 14.31 9.30 -4.57
CA SER A 22 13.10 8.50 -4.42
C SER A 22 12.61 8.43 -2.96
N ILE A 23 13.54 8.26 -2.02
CA ILE A 23 13.24 8.24 -0.58
C ILE A 23 12.69 9.60 -0.11
N VAL A 24 13.33 10.70 -0.53
CA VAL A 24 12.90 12.07 -0.18
C VAL A 24 11.51 12.34 -0.76
N TYR A 25 11.31 12.06 -2.05
CA TYR A 25 10.03 12.25 -2.73
C TYR A 25 8.90 11.48 -2.04
N PHE A 26 9.14 10.22 -1.69
CA PHE A 26 8.15 9.42 -0.98
C PHE A 26 7.86 9.96 0.42
N SER A 27 8.89 10.42 1.14
CA SER A 27 8.71 11.00 2.47
C SER A 27 7.83 12.25 2.42
N ILE A 28 8.01 13.09 1.40
CA ILE A 28 7.15 14.26 1.14
C ILE A 28 5.72 13.81 0.80
N GLN A 29 5.55 12.85 -0.10
CA GLN A 29 4.21 12.33 -0.42
C GLN A 29 3.49 11.75 0.81
N LYS A 30 4.18 10.93 1.61
CA LYS A 30 3.64 10.35 2.83
C LYS A 30 3.21 11.45 3.80
N ARG A 31 4.06 12.46 4.02
CA ARG A 31 3.72 13.62 4.86
C ARG A 31 2.49 14.34 4.34
N ASN A 32 2.44 14.64 3.05
CA ASN A 32 1.28 15.30 2.44
C ASN A 32 -0.01 14.48 2.60
N ILE A 33 0.06 13.15 2.49
CA ILE A 33 -1.12 12.30 2.70
C ILE A 33 -1.55 12.33 4.17
N LEU A 34 -0.60 12.24 5.10
CA LEU A 34 -0.88 12.30 6.53
C LEU A 34 -1.43 13.67 6.94
N THR A 35 -0.93 14.78 6.41
CA THR A 35 -1.43 16.12 6.79
C THR A 35 -2.82 16.40 6.23
N ASN A 36 -3.13 15.93 5.01
CA ASN A 36 -4.38 16.28 4.34
C ASN A 36 -5.52 15.28 4.57
N TYR A 37 -5.22 14.02 4.86
CA TYR A 37 -6.23 12.94 4.89
C TYR A 37 -6.31 12.18 6.21
N LYS A 38 -5.45 12.45 7.18
CA LYS A 38 -5.55 11.85 8.52
C LYS A 38 -6.82 12.36 9.21
N GLN A 39 -7.66 11.43 9.65
CA GLN A 39 -8.87 11.75 10.41
C GLN A 39 -8.59 11.79 11.92
N SER A 40 -9.47 12.42 12.70
CA SER A 40 -9.33 12.55 14.15
C SER A 40 -9.30 11.21 14.88
N ASP A 41 -9.98 10.20 14.34
CA ASP A 41 -10.04 8.83 14.87
C ASP A 41 -9.15 7.84 14.08
N SER A 42 -8.29 8.37 13.22
CA SER A 42 -7.38 7.54 12.44
C SER A 42 -6.34 6.84 13.31
N LYS A 43 -5.91 5.67 12.87
CA LYS A 43 -4.90 4.86 13.55
C LYS A 43 -3.74 4.57 12.61
N GLU A 44 -2.53 4.79 13.11
CA GLU A 44 -1.31 4.48 12.38
C GLU A 44 -0.69 3.19 12.92
N ILE A 45 -0.36 2.28 12.01
CA ILE A 45 0.33 1.02 12.30
C ILE A 45 1.58 0.99 11.43
N THR A 46 2.75 0.84 12.02
CA THR A 46 4.02 0.90 11.29
C THR A 46 4.71 -0.45 11.27
N ASN A 47 5.62 -0.62 10.31
CA ASN A 47 6.52 -1.77 10.22
C ASN A 47 5.80 -3.14 10.11
N ILE A 48 4.65 -3.19 9.43
CA ILE A 48 3.96 -4.45 9.17
C ILE A 48 4.64 -5.18 8.03
N SER A 49 5.04 -6.43 8.24
CA SER A 49 5.63 -7.25 7.19
C SER A 49 4.54 -7.85 6.30
N GLY A 50 4.82 -8.02 5.02
CA GLY A 50 3.84 -8.59 4.12
C GLY A 50 4.31 -8.74 2.69
N SER A 51 3.35 -9.00 1.82
CA SER A 51 3.60 -9.14 0.38
C SER A 51 2.42 -8.69 -0.46
N ILE A 52 2.71 -8.10 -1.62
CA ILE A 52 1.73 -7.83 -2.66
C ILE A 52 1.90 -8.85 -3.78
N VAL A 53 0.82 -9.53 -4.12
CA VAL A 53 0.73 -10.44 -5.26
C VAL A 53 -0.18 -9.81 -6.29
N THR A 54 0.36 -9.48 -7.46
CA THR A 54 -0.45 -8.96 -8.58
C THR A 54 -0.59 -10.05 -9.64
N LYS A 55 -1.83 -10.39 -10.00
CA LYS A 55 -2.13 -11.28 -11.12
C LYS A 55 -2.63 -10.45 -12.31
N SER A 56 -2.06 -10.71 -13.49
CA SER A 56 -2.46 -10.10 -14.76
C SER A 56 -2.65 -11.21 -15.80
N GLY A 57 -3.89 -11.69 -15.96
CA GLY A 57 -4.19 -12.89 -16.73
C GLY A 57 -3.77 -14.20 -16.06
N MET A 58 -3.87 -15.30 -16.80
CA MET A 58 -3.76 -16.67 -16.27
C MET A 58 -2.34 -17.09 -15.85
N LEU A 59 -1.30 -16.47 -16.42
CA LEU A 59 0.10 -16.91 -16.26
C LEU A 59 1.06 -15.85 -15.71
N ARG A 60 0.69 -14.55 -15.68
CA ARG A 60 1.59 -13.50 -15.18
C ARG A 60 1.23 -13.13 -13.75
N GLN A 61 2.09 -13.56 -12.81
CA GLN A 61 2.01 -13.19 -11.41
C GLN A 61 3.31 -12.49 -10.98
N ARG A 62 3.17 -11.33 -10.33
CA ARG A 62 4.29 -10.61 -9.71
C ARG A 62 4.16 -10.70 -8.20
N PHE A 63 5.24 -11.07 -7.54
CA PHE A 63 5.35 -11.11 -6.09
C PHE A 63 6.28 -10.00 -5.61
N GLU A 64 5.84 -9.22 -4.63
CA GLU A 64 6.62 -8.14 -4.02
C GLU A 64 6.63 -8.33 -2.50
N TRP A 65 7.80 -8.54 -1.91
CA TRP A 65 7.99 -8.54 -0.46
C TRP A 65 8.14 -7.11 0.04
N CYS A 66 7.32 -6.73 1.00
CA CYS A 66 7.24 -5.34 1.47
C CYS A 66 7.08 -5.25 2.98
N THR A 67 7.52 -4.13 3.52
CA THR A 67 7.07 -3.61 4.81
C THR A 67 6.08 -2.49 4.58
N PHE A 68 5.07 -2.37 5.42
CA PHE A 68 3.99 -1.40 5.29
C PHE A 68 3.93 -0.52 6.53
N ASP A 69 3.89 0.79 6.29
CA ASP A 69 3.20 1.68 7.22
C ASP A 69 1.76 1.81 6.74
N ILE A 70 0.80 1.79 7.66
CA ILE A 70 -0.63 1.72 7.39
C ILE A 70 -1.28 2.86 8.16
N LEU A 71 -2.02 3.72 7.45
CA LEU A 71 -2.94 4.68 8.05
C LEU A 71 -4.36 4.18 7.82
N VAL A 72 -5.05 3.86 8.90
CA VAL A 72 -6.43 3.43 8.88
C VAL A 72 -7.33 4.58 9.24
N ASN A 73 -8.19 4.94 8.29
CA ASN A 73 -9.25 5.93 8.42
C ASN A 73 -10.63 5.21 8.49
N GLN A 74 -11.69 5.96 8.71
CA GLN A 74 -13.06 5.43 8.78
C GLN A 74 -13.53 4.75 7.49
N ASN A 75 -13.12 5.27 6.33
CA ASN A 75 -13.59 4.84 5.00
C ASN A 75 -12.47 4.42 4.05
N SER A 76 -11.22 4.55 4.48
CA SER A 76 -10.06 4.26 3.65
C SER A 76 -8.91 3.69 4.46
N VAL A 77 -8.06 2.91 3.81
CA VAL A 77 -6.77 2.48 4.36
C VAL A 77 -5.68 2.89 3.39
N PHE A 78 -4.78 3.75 3.85
CA PHE A 78 -3.58 4.09 3.11
C PHE A 78 -2.46 3.15 3.51
N LEU A 79 -1.87 2.51 2.51
CA LEU A 79 -0.69 1.67 2.64
C LEU A 79 0.50 2.40 2.05
N PHE A 80 1.58 2.42 2.81
CA PHE A 80 2.86 3.00 2.44
C PHE A 80 3.88 1.86 2.32
N PRO A 81 3.90 1.14 1.18
CA PRO A 81 4.81 0.02 0.98
C PRO A 81 6.26 0.47 0.85
N LYS A 82 7.16 -0.30 1.48
CA LYS A 82 8.61 -0.25 1.33
C LYS A 82 9.08 -1.62 0.83
N SER A 83 9.46 -1.71 -0.44
CA SER A 83 10.05 -2.90 -1.06
C SER A 83 11.43 -3.15 -0.47
N PHE A 84 11.79 -4.42 -0.29
CA PHE A 84 13.06 -4.81 0.36
C PHE A 84 13.28 -4.08 1.69
N TYR A 85 12.21 -3.79 2.45
CA TYR A 85 12.24 -3.09 3.75
C TYR A 85 12.60 -1.59 3.71
N PHE A 86 13.27 -1.08 2.67
CA PHE A 86 13.74 0.32 2.63
C PHE A 86 13.36 1.12 1.39
N ILE A 87 13.04 0.49 0.25
CA ILE A 87 12.74 1.21 -0.99
C ILE A 87 11.26 1.55 -1.05
N PRO A 88 10.86 2.80 -0.84
CA PRO A 88 9.46 3.14 -0.90
C PRO A 88 8.86 2.89 -2.29
N SER A 89 7.66 2.32 -2.31
CA SER A 89 6.85 2.17 -3.51
C SER A 89 5.67 3.14 -3.47
N ARG A 90 4.87 3.18 -4.53
CA ARG A 90 3.74 4.11 -4.62
C ARG A 90 2.73 3.83 -3.49
N PRO A 91 2.24 4.86 -2.78
CA PRO A 91 1.17 4.69 -1.82
C PRO A 91 -0.05 4.02 -2.46
N ILE A 92 -0.71 3.13 -1.72
CA ILE A 92 -1.92 2.45 -2.15
C ILE A 92 -3.05 2.93 -1.24
N ASN A 93 -4.09 3.49 -1.83
CA ASN A 93 -5.31 3.84 -1.10
C ASN A 93 -6.36 2.76 -1.35
N LEU A 94 -6.70 2.03 -0.30
CA LEU A 94 -7.79 1.08 -0.29
C LEU A 94 -9.06 1.79 0.17
N VAL A 95 -10.13 1.69 -0.61
CA VAL A 95 -11.43 2.27 -0.26
C VAL A 95 -12.47 1.16 -0.09
N TYR A 96 -13.27 1.28 0.96
CA TYR A 96 -14.31 0.29 1.31
C TYR A 96 -15.69 0.64 0.76
N SER A 97 -15.93 1.91 0.42
CA SER A 97 -17.18 2.35 -0.20
C SER A 97 -16.90 3.48 -1.17
N THR A 98 -17.58 3.46 -2.31
CA THR A 98 -17.56 4.54 -3.30
C THR A 98 -18.61 5.62 -3.01
N ALA A 99 -19.44 5.43 -1.97
CA ALA A 99 -20.56 6.33 -1.66
C ALA A 99 -20.14 7.76 -1.32
N ASN A 100 -18.93 7.96 -0.80
CA ASN A 100 -18.37 9.29 -0.56
C ASN A 100 -17.26 9.63 -1.56
N SER A 101 -17.62 10.47 -2.53
CA SER A 101 -16.72 10.94 -3.61
C SER A 101 -15.44 11.59 -3.09
N LYS A 102 -15.52 12.26 -1.93
CA LYS A 102 -14.39 12.92 -1.26
C LYS A 102 -13.25 11.96 -0.91
N TYR A 103 -13.53 10.66 -0.67
CA TYR A 103 -12.49 9.66 -0.34
C TYR A 103 -11.92 8.94 -1.55
N THR A 104 -12.74 8.73 -2.57
CA THR A 104 -12.32 8.15 -3.85
C THR A 104 -11.44 9.08 -4.68
N GLN A 105 -11.50 10.41 -4.48
CA GLN A 105 -10.69 11.38 -5.25
C GLN A 105 -9.28 11.63 -4.65
N GLN A 106 -8.96 11.05 -3.49
CA GLN A 106 -7.79 11.43 -2.67
C GLN A 106 -6.46 10.92 -3.19
N THR A 107 -6.49 9.89 -4.03
CA THR A 107 -5.33 9.38 -4.74
C THR A 107 -5.71 9.16 -6.18
N ARG A 108 -4.77 9.38 -7.10
CA ARG A 108 -4.99 9.35 -8.55
C ARG A 108 -5.71 8.09 -9.06
N LYS A 109 -5.73 6.99 -8.27
CA LYS A 109 -6.52 5.75 -8.49
C LYS A 109 -6.78 5.03 -7.14
N PRO A 110 -7.90 5.28 -6.42
CA PRO A 110 -8.25 4.46 -5.26
C PRO A 110 -8.49 3.02 -5.72
N LYS A 111 -8.16 2.04 -4.87
CA LYS A 111 -8.39 0.63 -5.14
C LYS A 111 -9.52 0.13 -4.26
N GLN A 112 -10.59 -0.32 -4.89
CA GLN A 112 -11.73 -0.87 -4.16
C GLN A 112 -11.37 -2.24 -3.60
N VAL A 113 -11.60 -2.40 -2.29
CA VAL A 113 -11.51 -3.71 -1.63
C VAL A 113 -12.71 -4.55 -2.04
N ARG A 114 -12.45 -5.79 -2.45
CA ARG A 114 -13.47 -6.77 -2.83
C ARG A 114 -13.76 -7.73 -1.69
N GLU A 115 -12.69 -8.28 -1.15
CA GLU A 115 -12.73 -9.32 -0.14
C GLU A 115 -11.57 -9.11 0.83
N PHE A 116 -11.75 -9.57 2.06
CA PHE A 116 -10.67 -9.71 3.00
C PHE A 116 -10.86 -11.00 3.79
N ASN A 117 -9.75 -11.62 4.17
CA ASN A 117 -9.74 -12.79 5.04
C ASN A 117 -8.84 -12.49 6.23
N ILE A 118 -9.30 -12.87 7.42
CA ILE A 118 -8.57 -12.63 8.66
C ILE A 118 -8.19 -13.99 9.22
N GLY A 119 -6.88 -14.21 9.36
CA GLY A 119 -6.33 -15.38 10.03
C GLY A 119 -5.86 -15.04 11.45
N LYS A 120 -5.17 -16.00 12.07
CA LYS A 120 -4.71 -15.89 13.46
C LYS A 120 -3.67 -14.77 13.67
N ASP A 121 -2.78 -14.58 12.71
CA ASP A 121 -1.63 -13.66 12.75
C ASP A 121 -1.45 -12.88 11.43
N ASN A 122 -2.43 -12.98 10.53
CA ASN A 122 -2.35 -12.45 9.18
C ASN A 122 -3.70 -11.88 8.70
N VAL A 123 -3.62 -10.99 7.72
CA VAL A 123 -4.79 -10.43 7.02
C VAL A 123 -4.50 -10.45 5.52
N GLU A 124 -5.40 -11.07 4.76
CA GLU A 124 -5.41 -11.01 3.29
C GLU A 124 -6.45 -9.98 2.84
N ILE A 125 -6.07 -9.10 1.93
CA ILE A 125 -6.97 -8.13 1.30
C ILE A 125 -6.88 -8.28 -0.20
N ILE A 126 -8.02 -8.50 -0.85
CA ILE A 126 -8.14 -8.63 -2.30
C ILE A 126 -8.73 -7.34 -2.84
N PHE A 127 -8.02 -6.69 -3.75
CA PHE A 127 -8.44 -5.43 -4.36
C PHE A 127 -8.12 -5.37 -5.85
N MET A 128 -8.92 -4.56 -6.55
CA MET A 128 -8.77 -4.38 -7.98
C MET A 128 -7.77 -3.27 -8.30
N ARG A 129 -6.92 -3.49 -9.31
CA ARG A 129 -5.89 -2.53 -9.69
C ARG A 129 -6.34 -1.56 -10.80
N ASP A 130 -7.23 -1.99 -11.68
CA ASP A 130 -7.78 -1.18 -12.77
C ASP A 130 -9.28 -1.39 -12.95
N TYR A 131 -9.94 -0.39 -13.55
CA TYR A 131 -11.37 -0.36 -13.83
C TYR A 131 -11.85 -1.51 -14.74
N LEU A 132 -10.96 -2.04 -15.59
CA LEU A 132 -11.26 -3.08 -16.59
C LEU A 132 -11.28 -4.51 -16.05
N MET A 133 -11.28 -4.72 -14.73
CA MET A 133 -11.42 -6.03 -14.07
C MET A 133 -10.41 -7.13 -14.40
N SER A 134 -9.40 -6.85 -15.23
CA SER A 134 -8.43 -7.86 -15.67
C SER A 134 -7.25 -8.08 -14.71
N GLN A 135 -7.08 -7.20 -13.71
CA GLN A 135 -5.97 -7.26 -12.77
C GLN A 135 -6.44 -7.20 -11.31
N THR A 136 -6.23 -8.33 -10.62
CA THR A 136 -6.49 -8.46 -9.19
C THR A 136 -5.16 -8.47 -8.46
N SER A 137 -5.09 -7.67 -7.39
CA SER A 137 -3.98 -7.67 -6.46
C SER A 137 -4.44 -8.22 -5.13
N LYS A 138 -3.60 -9.04 -4.51
CA LYS A 138 -3.76 -9.54 -3.16
C LYS A 138 -2.66 -8.97 -2.29
N LEU A 139 -3.04 -8.39 -1.16
CA LEU A 139 -2.12 -7.95 -0.11
C LEU A 139 -2.20 -8.94 1.03
N TYR A 140 -1.05 -9.41 1.47
CA TYR A 140 -0.90 -10.25 2.64
C TYR A 140 -0.14 -9.45 3.69
N LEU A 141 -0.79 -9.12 4.79
CA LEU A 141 -0.16 -8.60 6.00
C LEU A 141 0.11 -9.78 6.93
N LYS A 142 1.34 -9.88 7.44
CA LYS A 142 1.83 -10.99 8.24
C LYS A 142 2.42 -10.48 9.57
N ASN A 143 2.52 -11.38 10.54
CA ASN A 143 3.07 -11.12 11.87
C ASN A 143 2.34 -9.98 12.59
N LEU A 144 1.02 -9.93 12.43
CA LEU A 144 0.18 -8.93 13.09
C LEU A 144 -0.02 -9.31 14.55
N THR A 145 0.00 -8.31 15.44
CA THR A 145 -0.44 -8.52 16.82
C THR A 145 -1.96 -8.70 16.88
N GLN A 146 -2.46 -9.31 17.95
CA GLN A 146 -3.90 -9.50 18.13
C GLN A 146 -4.67 -8.17 18.13
N ASP A 147 -4.08 -7.10 18.67
CA ASP A 147 -4.70 -5.77 18.67
C ASP A 147 -4.76 -5.17 17.26
N GLN A 148 -3.71 -5.38 16.44
CA GLN A 148 -3.70 -4.95 15.04
C GLN A 148 -4.74 -5.71 14.22
N ILE A 149 -4.89 -7.02 14.47
CA ILE A 149 -5.93 -7.84 13.83
C ILE A 149 -7.30 -7.34 14.21
N LYS A 150 -7.61 -7.19 15.51
CA LYS A 150 -8.90 -6.69 15.96
C LYS A 150 -9.23 -5.30 15.39
N LEU A 151 -8.23 -4.43 15.30
CA LEU A 151 -8.40 -3.12 14.69
C LEU A 151 -8.77 -3.23 13.21
N LEU A 152 -7.99 -3.98 12.43
CA LEU A 152 -8.26 -4.19 11.01
C LEU A 152 -9.62 -4.87 10.81
N ASP A 153 -9.92 -5.91 11.58
CA ASP A 153 -11.19 -6.63 11.59
C ASP A 153 -12.38 -5.70 11.83
N SER A 154 -12.30 -4.83 12.85
CA SER A 154 -13.38 -3.90 13.20
C SER A 154 -13.69 -2.90 12.08
N ILE A 155 -12.68 -2.51 11.31
CA ILE A 155 -12.82 -1.56 10.20
C ILE A 155 -13.27 -2.28 8.93
N LEU A 156 -12.76 -3.49 8.71
CA LEU A 156 -13.09 -4.32 7.55
C LEU A 156 -14.53 -4.87 7.64
N ASN A 157 -14.94 -5.44 8.79
CA ASN A 157 -16.28 -6.02 8.99
C ASN A 157 -17.40 -5.00 9.04
N LYS A 158 -17.17 -3.84 9.68
CA LYS A 158 -18.17 -2.77 9.77
C LYS A 158 -18.67 -2.33 8.39
N ARG A 159 -17.86 -2.51 7.34
CA ARG A 159 -18.14 -1.99 6.01
C ARG A 159 -18.73 -3.00 5.01
N ILE A 160 -18.52 -4.31 5.21
CA ILE A 160 -19.27 -5.32 4.43
C ILE A 160 -20.75 -5.28 4.82
N ASN A 161 -21.06 -5.09 6.11
CA ASN A 161 -22.44 -4.96 6.56
C ASN A 161 -23.12 -3.69 6.03
N ASP A 162 -22.36 -2.59 5.88
CA ASP A 162 -22.86 -1.34 5.28
C ASP A 162 -23.06 -1.40 3.75
N GLN A 163 -22.52 -2.42 3.05
CA GLN A 163 -22.72 -2.63 1.60
C GLN A 163 -23.93 -3.50 1.25
N ASN A 164 -24.49 -4.21 2.25
CA ASN A 164 -25.65 -5.09 2.11
C ASN A 164 -26.97 -4.45 2.59
N LEU A 165 -26.95 -3.14 2.85
CA LEU A 165 -28.08 -2.27 3.20
C LEU A 165 -28.31 -1.25 2.09
#